data_AF-A0A2C9CKC8-F1
#
_entry.id   AF-A0A2C9CKC8-F1
#
_cell.length_a   1.000
_cell.length_b   1.000
_cell.length_c   1.000
_cell.angle_alpha   90.00
_cell.angle_beta   90.00
_cell.angle_gamma   90.00
#
_symmetry.space_group_name_H-M   'P 1'
#
loop_
_entity.id
_entity.type
_entity.pdbx_description
1 polymer ?
#
loop_
_entity_poly.entity_id
_entity_poly.type
_entity_poly.pdbx_seq_one_letter_code
_entity_poly.pdbx_strand_id
1 'polypeptide(L)' 'MPETKPKITKKTSIGDVIQNYPETESVVKKYFGAGCYTCPGSKTEDIAFGATMHNVDPEVIIKELNEIIEKHKS' A
#
# COMPACT_ATOMS: atom_id res chain seq x y z
N MET A 1 11.55 23.43 -3.61
CA MET A 1 11.06 22.14 -4.13
C MET A 1 10.06 21.63 -3.09
N PRO A 2 8.76 21.46 -3.41
CA PRO A 2 7.76 21.27 -2.37
C PRO A 2 7.74 19.82 -1.86
N GLU A 3 7.88 19.73 -0.53
CA GLU A 3 7.24 18.81 0.41
C GLU A 3 7.50 17.29 0.28
N THR A 4 8.37 16.82 1.16
CA THR A 4 8.64 15.42 1.54
C THR A 4 7.48 14.80 2.32
N LYS A 5 6.28 14.70 1.72
CA LYS A 5 5.27 13.76 2.24
C LYS A 5 5.74 12.35 1.89
N PRO A 6 5.73 11.37 2.82
CA PRO A 6 6.02 10.00 2.46
C PRO A 6 4.86 9.49 1.62
N LYS A 7 4.98 9.66 0.30
CA LYS A 7 3.96 9.30 -0.67
C LYS A 7 4.21 7.85 -1.01
N ILE A 8 3.32 6.95 -0.59
CA ILE A 8 3.34 5.58 -1.11
C ILE A 8 3.37 5.69 -2.64
N THR A 9 4.25 4.93 -3.27
CA THR A 9 4.37 4.87 -4.73
C THR A 9 4.17 3.45 -5.21
N LYS A 10 4.04 3.28 -6.53
CA LYS A 10 3.93 1.97 -7.16
C LYS A 10 5.10 1.02 -6.87
N LYS A 11 6.28 1.56 -6.51
CA LYS A 11 7.49 0.80 -6.17
C LYS A 11 7.65 0.52 -4.68
N THR A 12 6.76 1.06 -3.84
CA THR A 12 6.81 0.79 -2.40
C THR A 12 6.38 -0.66 -2.17
N SER A 13 7.12 -1.39 -1.32
CA SER A 13 6.74 -2.75 -0.94
C SER A 13 5.45 -2.73 -0.13
N ILE A 14 4.56 -3.70 -0.37
CA ILE A 14 3.36 -3.91 0.43
C ILE A 14 3.73 -4.15 1.91
N GLY A 15 4.82 -4.89 2.15
CA GLY A 15 5.37 -5.10 3.50
C GLY A 15 5.76 -3.79 4.19
N ASP A 16 6.42 -2.88 3.47
CA ASP A 16 6.81 -1.57 4.00
C ASP A 16 5.59 -0.70 4.30
N VAL A 17 4.55 -0.77 3.46
CA VAL A 17 3.28 -0.06 3.70
C VAL A 17 2.66 -0.53 5.02
N ILE A 18 2.52 -1.84 5.21
CA ILE A 18 1.93 -2.43 6.42
C ILE A 18 2.76 -2.08 7.67
N GLN A 19 4.08 -2.18 7.57
CA GLN A 19 4.98 -2.00 8.71
C GLN A 19 5.04 -0.53 9.16
N ASN A 20 5.09 0.41 8.22
CA ASN A 20 5.25 1.83 8.53
C ASN A 20 3.92 2.57 8.69
N TYR A 21 2.83 2.04 8.13
CA TYR A 21 1.49 2.65 8.14
C TYR A 21 0.43 1.61 8.52
N PRO A 22 0.39 1.13 9.77
CA PRO A 22 -0.58 0.13 10.22
C PRO A 22 -2.05 0.57 10.03
N GLU A 23 -2.32 1.88 9.98
CA GLU A 23 -3.65 2.44 9.66
C GLU A 23 -4.15 2.07 8.26
N THR A 24 -3.24 1.72 7.34
CA THR A 24 -3.56 1.32 5.96
C THR A 24 -3.99 -0.14 5.83
N GLU A 25 -4.01 -0.91 6.93
CA GLU A 25 -4.30 -2.34 6.92
C GLU A 25 -5.65 -2.67 6.23
N SER A 26 -6.65 -1.83 6.45
CA SER A 26 -7.97 -1.98 5.82
C SER A 26 -7.92 -1.90 4.28
N VAL A 27 -7.11 -0.99 3.74
CA VAL A 27 -6.92 -0.79 2.30
C VAL A 27 -6.11 -1.94 1.70
N VAL A 28 -5.03 -2.35 2.37
CA VAL A 28 -4.22 -3.50 1.95
C VAL A 28 -5.07 -4.78 1.92
N LYS A 29 -5.87 -5.06 2.95
CA LYS A 29 -6.80 -6.20 2.98
C LYS A 29 -7.84 -6.14 1.87
N LYS A 30 -8.37 -4.95 1.56
CA LYS A 30 -9.35 -4.72 0.51
C LYS A 30 -8.81 -5.09 -0.89
N TYR A 31 -7.55 -4.77 -1.18
CA TYR A 31 -6.97 -4.94 -2.52
C TYR A 31 -6.15 -6.23 -2.70
N PHE A 32 -5.39 -6.64 -1.68
CA PHE A 32 -4.48 -7.79 -1.75
C PHE A 32 -4.97 -9.00 -0.94
N GLY A 33 -6.09 -8.85 -0.24
CA GLY A 33 -6.70 -9.90 0.57
C GLY A 33 -6.02 -10.14 1.93
N ALA A 34 -6.69 -10.89 2.79
CA ALA A 34 -6.21 -11.21 4.14
C ALA A 34 -4.97 -12.14 4.14
N GLY A 35 -4.75 -12.90 3.06
CA GLY A 35 -3.59 -13.77 2.90
C GLY A 35 -2.29 -13.04 2.53
N CYS A 36 -2.37 -11.75 2.20
CA CYS A 36 -1.18 -10.96 1.88
C CYS A 36 -0.20 -10.96 3.07
N TYR A 37 -0.69 -10.82 4.30
CA TYR A 37 0.15 -10.79 5.52
C TYR A 37 0.87 -12.10 5.84
N THR A 38 0.40 -13.23 5.31
CA THR A 38 0.94 -14.56 5.59
C THR A 38 1.84 -15.10 4.48
N CYS A 39 1.86 -14.44 3.31
CA CYS A 39 2.74 -14.81 2.21
C CYS A 39 4.15 -14.23 2.44
N PRO A 40 5.22 -15.03 2.41
CA PRO A 40 6.59 -14.50 2.46
C PRO A 40 6.89 -13.51 1.31
N GLY A 41 6.23 -13.69 0.15
CA GLY A 41 6.43 -12.86 -1.04
C GLY A 41 5.86 -11.45 -0.93
N SER A 42 4.76 -11.25 -0.19
CA SER A 42 4.13 -9.92 -0.04
C SER A 42 5.03 -8.90 0.67
N LYS A 43 5.98 -9.38 1.48
CA LYS A 43 6.98 -8.53 2.14
C LYS A 43 7.97 -7.90 1.15
N THR A 44 8.13 -8.51 -0.02
CA THR A 44 9.06 -8.10 -1.07
C THR A 44 8.36 -7.58 -2.32
N GLU A 45 7.04 -7.75 -2.40
CA GLU A 45 6.22 -7.39 -3.55
C GLU A 45 5.86 -5.90 -3.53
N ASP A 46 6.03 -5.20 -4.65
CA ASP A 46 5.62 -3.80 -4.76
C ASP A 46 4.13 -3.66 -5.11
N ILE A 47 3.58 -2.47 -4.84
CA ILE A 47 2.17 -2.17 -5.10
C ILE A 47 1.80 -2.39 -6.58
N ALA A 48 2.71 -2.12 -7.52
CA ALA A 48 2.46 -2.30 -8.94
C ALA A 48 2.23 -3.77 -9.32
N PHE A 49 3.08 -4.65 -8.82
CA PHE A 49 2.98 -6.08 -9.07
C PHE A 49 1.74 -6.66 -8.41
N GLY A 50 1.50 -6.34 -7.14
CA GLY A 50 0.28 -6.81 -6.45
C GLY A 50 -0.99 -6.33 -7.15
N ALA A 51 -1.02 -5.07 -7.61
CA ALA A 51 -2.14 -4.54 -8.37
C ALA A 51 -2.36 -5.31 -9.68
N THR A 52 -1.28 -5.65 -10.39
CA THR A 52 -1.31 -6.44 -11.62
C THR A 52 -1.85 -7.85 -11.37
N MET A 53 -1.38 -8.53 -10.32
CA MET A 53 -1.82 -9.89 -9.95
C MET A 53 -3.31 -9.94 -9.60
N HIS A 54 -3.85 -8.85 -9.05
CA HIS A 54 -5.25 -8.71 -8.68
C HIS A 54 -6.09 -7.95 -9.73
N ASN A 55 -5.50 -7.63 -10.89
CA ASN A 55 -6.15 -6.95 -12.01
C ASN A 55 -6.79 -5.59 -11.64
N VAL A 56 -6.10 -4.82 -10.79
CA VAL A 56 -6.46 -3.48 -10.30
C VAL A 56 -5.44 -2.46 -10.79
N ASP A 57 -5.88 -1.21 -11.01
CA ASP A 57 -4.97 -0.10 -11.28
C ASP A 57 -4.19 0.29 -10.01
N PRO A 58 -2.85 0.24 -10.00
CA PRO A 58 -2.05 0.60 -8.84
C PRO A 58 -2.29 2.03 -8.35
N GLU A 59 -2.65 2.97 -9.22
CA GLU A 59 -2.90 4.37 -8.84
C GLU A 59 -4.11 4.51 -7.92
N VAL A 60 -5.12 3.64 -8.06
CA VAL A 60 -6.30 3.61 -7.17
C VAL A 60 -5.88 3.21 -5.76
N ILE A 61 -5.05 2.18 -5.64
CA ILE A 61 -4.54 1.68 -4.36
C ILE A 61 -3.66 2.74 -3.70
N ILE A 62 -2.71 3.30 -4.46
CA ILE A 62 -1.79 4.35 -3.99
C ILE A 62 -2.55 5.55 -3.46
N LYS A 63 -3.59 6.00 -4.17
CA LYS A 63 -4.41 7.14 -3.75
C LYS A 63 -5.07 6.87 -2.40
N GLU A 64 -5.75 5.73 -2.25
CA GLU A 64 -6.47 5.40 -1.02
C GLU A 64 -5.50 5.21 0.17
N LEU A 65 -4.35 4.58 -0.04
CA LEU A 65 -3.30 4.46 0.99
C LEU A 65 -2.83 5.84 1.48
N ASN A 66 -2.49 6.74 0.55
CA ASN A 66 -2.03 8.07 0.90
C ASN A 66 -3.15 8.90 1.57
N GLU A 67 -4.41 8.75 1.17
CA GLU A 67 -5.54 9.43 1.82
C GLU A 67 -5.72 8.99 3.28
N ILE A 68 -5.57 7.70 3.58
CA ILE A 68 -5.65 7.19 4.96
C ILE A 68 -4.51 7.73 5.81
N ILE A 69 -3.27 7.70 5.28
CA ILE A 69 -2.08 8.22 5.96
C ILE A 69 -2.25 9.71 6.30
N GLU A 70 -2.76 10.52 5.37
CA GLU A 70 -2.95 11.95 5.61
C GLU A 70 -4.08 12.24 6.60
N LYS A 71 -5.17 11.45 6.58
CA LYS A 71 -6.25 11.55 7.57
C LYS A 71 -5.81 11.19 8.98
N HIS A 72 -4.92 10.20 9.13
CA HIS A 72 -4.42 9.77 10.45
C HIS A 72 -3.37 10.72 11.06
N LYS A 73 -2.75 11.59 10.25
CA LYS A 73 -1.85 12.64 10.74
C LYS A 73 -2.58 13.88 11.27
N SER A 74 -3.90 13.97 11.07
CA SER A 74 -4.73 15.15 11.37
C SER A 74 -5.44 15.04 12.71
#